data_AF-A0A973NLX1-F1
#
_entry.id   AF-A0A973NLX1-F1
#
_cell.length_a   1.000
_cell.length_b   1.000
_cell.length_c   1.000
_cell.angle_alpha   90.00
_cell.angle_beta   90.00
_cell.angle_gamma   90.00
#
_symmetry.space_group_name_H-M   'P 1'
#
loop_
_entity.id
_entity.type
_entity.pdbx_description
1 polymer ?
#
loop_
_entity_poly.entity_id
_entity_poly.type
_entity_poly.pdbx_seq_one_letter_code
_entity_poly.pdbx_strand_id
1 'polypeptide(L)'
;MIEKTPSVTEIYCSIEFGDEMLEPNWEHRALSIDVKHAATVPDSRKPRRPKSAFGQLKALLRRRRLRRPATITEDHILSILIARRGREAVLGSYLFSEPAWDVLLELYAAELGTRTMSVADLARAIDTPESTTARWVDELAGRGLVVQHREPGQSGGPLVSLSYEGASKMGSLIDHWGAAFLSI
;
A
#
# COMPACT_ATOMS: atom_id res chain seq x y z
N MET A 1 -27.50 -26.35 -5.94
CA MET A 1 -27.59 -24.96 -5.46
C MET A 1 -26.17 -24.49 -5.21
N ILE A 2 -25.64 -23.65 -6.10
CA ILE A 2 -24.30 -23.09 -5.98
C ILE A 2 -24.50 -21.69 -5.40
N GLU A 3 -24.09 -21.48 -4.15
CA GLU A 3 -24.06 -20.16 -3.54
C GLU A 3 -23.06 -19.30 -4.30
N LYS A 4 -23.52 -18.20 -4.89
CA LYS A 4 -22.65 -17.20 -5.51
C LYS A 4 -21.96 -16.43 -4.39
N THR A 5 -20.66 -16.61 -4.24
CA THR A 5 -19.81 -15.65 -3.51
C THR A 5 -19.88 -14.31 -4.23
N PRO A 6 -20.25 -13.21 -3.55
CA PRO A 6 -20.33 -11.90 -4.20
C PRO A 6 -18.96 -11.48 -4.74
N SER A 7 -18.98 -10.80 -5.88
CA SER A 7 -17.76 -10.24 -6.48
C SER A 7 -17.20 -9.17 -5.55
N VAL A 8 -15.87 -9.06 -5.48
CA VAL A 8 -15.13 -8.02 -4.75
C VAL A 8 -15.75 -6.65 -4.99
N THR A 9 -16.19 -6.33 -6.22
CA THR A 9 -16.86 -5.06 -6.60
C THR A 9 -18.15 -4.75 -5.82
N GLU A 10 -18.93 -5.76 -5.41
CA GLU A 10 -20.19 -5.55 -4.67
C GLU A 10 -19.96 -5.10 -3.23
N ILE A 11 -18.78 -5.38 -2.65
CA ILE A 11 -18.45 -5.00 -1.27
C ILE A 11 -18.07 -3.50 -1.18
N TYR A 12 -17.58 -2.88 -2.26
CA TYR A 12 -17.06 -1.50 -2.25
C TYR A 12 -18.12 -0.40 -2.45
N CYS A 13 -19.36 -0.73 -2.82
CA CYS A 13 -20.34 0.26 -3.23
C CYS A 13 -21.26 0.76 -2.08
N SER A 14 -21.10 0.27 -0.84
CA SER A 14 -22.04 0.54 0.26
C SER A 14 -21.51 1.42 1.39
N ILE A 15 -20.40 2.13 1.19
CA ILE A 15 -19.90 3.09 2.18
C ILE A 15 -20.43 4.48 1.81
N GLU A 16 -21.64 4.81 2.26
CA GLU A 16 -22.17 6.17 2.26
C GLU A 16 -21.64 6.92 3.49
N PHE A 17 -20.83 7.96 3.29
CA PHE A 17 -20.47 8.92 4.34
C PHE A 17 -21.09 10.27 4.03
N GLY A 18 -21.93 10.72 4.96
CA GLY A 18 -22.71 11.96 4.87
C GLY A 18 -21.84 13.21 4.85
N ASP A 19 -22.33 14.17 4.08
CA ASP A 19 -21.77 15.49 3.79
C ASP A 19 -22.04 16.45 4.96
N GLU A 20 -21.02 16.78 5.75
CA GLU A 20 -21.05 17.97 6.63
C GLU A 20 -19.70 18.71 6.59
N MET A 21 -19.75 19.82 5.87
CA MET A 21 -18.68 20.74 5.46
C MET A 21 -18.23 21.66 6.61
N LEU A 22 -16.95 21.62 6.98
CA LEU A 22 -16.31 22.63 7.85
C LEU A 22 -14.93 23.03 7.31
N GLU A 23 -14.85 24.25 6.78
CA GLU A 23 -13.64 24.94 6.32
C GLU A 23 -12.71 25.33 7.50
N PRO A 24 -11.38 25.11 7.45
CA PRO A 24 -10.45 25.58 8.47
C PRO A 24 -9.59 26.78 8.04
N ASN A 25 -9.71 27.89 8.78
CA ASN A 25 -8.75 29.00 8.78
C ASN A 25 -7.47 28.62 9.54
N TRP A 26 -6.29 29.02 9.06
CA TRP A 26 -5.02 28.69 9.74
C TRP A 26 -3.92 29.78 9.65
N GLU A 27 -4.27 31.06 9.65
CA GLU A 27 -3.25 32.12 9.49
C GLU A 27 -2.10 32.08 10.53
N HIS A 28 -0.91 32.10 9.94
CA HIS A 28 0.46 32.04 10.45
C HIS A 28 0.83 32.94 11.64
N ARG A 29 1.64 32.40 12.55
CA ARG A 29 2.58 33.19 13.36
C ARG A 29 3.94 32.49 13.49
N ALA A 30 4.91 32.92 12.69
CA ALA A 30 6.31 32.60 12.89
C ALA A 30 6.88 33.49 14.01
N LEU A 31 7.54 32.90 15.01
CA LEU A 31 8.30 33.63 16.02
C LEU A 31 9.79 33.26 15.90
N SER A 32 10.59 34.28 15.63
CA SER A 32 12.05 34.28 15.62
C SER A 32 12.60 34.00 17.02
N ILE A 33 13.66 33.18 17.13
CA ILE A 33 14.42 33.03 18.37
C ILE A 33 15.91 33.25 18.09
N ASP A 34 16.47 34.18 18.86
CA ASP A 34 17.85 34.62 18.89
C ASP A 34 18.71 33.61 19.70
N VAL A 35 19.93 33.31 19.24
CA VAL A 35 20.79 32.26 19.81
C VAL A 35 22.04 32.87 20.43
N LYS A 36 22.19 32.74 21.76
CA LYS A 36 23.48 32.97 22.43
C LYS A 36 23.79 31.96 23.54
N HIS A 37 25.00 31.40 23.39
CA HIS A 37 25.95 30.80 24.34
C HIS A 37 25.73 29.38 24.92
N ALA A 38 26.81 28.62 24.79
CA ALA A 38 27.00 27.22 25.14
C ALA A 38 27.53 27.04 26.58
N ALA A 39 27.22 25.89 27.18
CA ALA A 39 28.02 25.28 28.25
C ALA A 39 27.86 23.75 28.23
N THR A 40 28.98 23.04 28.33
CA THR A 40 29.13 21.57 28.31
C THR A 40 28.89 20.97 29.69
N VAL A 41 28.14 19.85 29.79
CA VAL A 41 27.93 19.05 31.03
C VAL A 41 28.00 17.54 30.69
N PRO A 42 28.53 16.66 31.59
CA PRO A 42 28.89 15.26 31.30
C PRO A 42 27.69 14.35 30.99
N ASP A 43 27.94 13.33 30.16
CA ASP A 43 26.92 12.44 29.59
C ASP A 43 26.34 11.46 30.61
N SER A 44 25.26 11.87 31.26
CA SER A 44 24.32 10.99 31.98
C SER A 44 22.97 10.90 31.25
N ARG A 45 22.97 10.93 29.90
CA ARG A 45 21.70 11.00 29.15
C ARG A 45 20.95 9.67 29.25
N LYS A 46 19.91 9.67 30.10
CA LYS A 46 18.79 8.73 29.98
C LYS A 46 18.42 8.59 28.49
N PRO A 47 18.19 7.38 27.97
CA PRO A 47 17.98 7.16 26.54
C PRO A 47 16.90 8.12 26.05
N ARG A 48 17.27 8.98 25.08
CA ARG A 48 16.38 10.00 24.54
C ARG A 48 15.16 9.32 23.94
N ARG A 49 13.98 9.57 24.52
CA ARG A 49 12.70 9.10 23.97
C ARG A 49 12.63 9.59 22.51
N PRO A 50 12.40 8.70 21.52
CA PRO A 50 12.41 9.10 20.13
C PRO A 50 11.39 10.23 19.89
N LYS A 51 11.87 11.33 19.29
CA LYS A 51 11.09 12.56 19.12
C LYS A 51 10.04 12.46 18.00
N SER A 52 10.22 11.55 17.03
CA SER A 52 9.28 11.34 15.93
C SER A 52 8.41 10.11 16.14
N ALA A 53 7.19 10.14 15.59
CA ALA A 53 6.29 8.99 15.57
C ALA A 53 6.98 7.73 14.97
N PHE A 54 7.75 7.92 13.89
CA PHE A 54 8.54 6.85 13.28
C PHE A 54 9.62 6.29 14.21
N GLY A 55 10.32 7.16 14.95
CA GLY A 55 11.31 6.72 15.93
C GLY A 55 10.69 5.95 17.09
N GLN A 56 9.49 6.35 17.52
CA GLN A 56 8.71 5.65 18.54
C GLN A 56 8.27 4.27 18.04
N LEU A 57 7.74 4.19 16.82
CA LEU A 57 7.38 2.93 16.18
C LEU A 57 8.59 2.00 16.05
N LYS A 58 9.72 2.48 15.54
CA LYS A 58 10.95 1.68 15.43
C LYS A 58 11.40 1.14 16.79
N ALA A 59 11.26 1.90 17.86
CA ALA A 59 11.56 1.44 19.21
C ALA A 59 10.57 0.37 19.70
N LEU A 60 9.29 0.47 19.36
CA LEU A 60 8.26 -0.53 19.67
C LEU A 60 8.49 -1.84 18.92
N LEU A 61 8.76 -1.78 17.61
CA LEU A 61 9.03 -2.96 16.77
C LEU A 61 10.30 -3.69 17.19
N ARG A 62 11.32 -2.98 17.70
CA ARG A 62 12.51 -3.63 18.28
C ARG A 62 12.21 -4.38 19.58
N ARG A 63 11.17 -3.99 20.32
CA ARG A 63 10.79 -4.57 21.62
C ARG A 63 9.80 -5.73 21.49
N ARG A 64 8.77 -5.59 20.66
CA ARG A 64 7.93 -6.71 20.21
C ARG A 64 8.76 -7.48 19.19
N ARG A 65 9.52 -8.51 19.59
CA ARG A 65 9.95 -9.52 18.61
C ARG A 65 8.68 -10.10 18.00
N LEU A 66 8.33 -9.67 16.80
CA LEU A 66 7.18 -10.16 16.06
C LEU A 66 7.56 -11.54 15.55
N ARG A 67 7.26 -12.50 16.42
CA ARG A 67 7.91 -13.81 16.44
C ARG A 67 7.13 -14.88 15.69
N ARG A 68 6.05 -14.51 15.02
CA ARG A 68 5.36 -15.40 14.09
C ARG A 68 5.43 -14.78 12.70
N PRO A 69 5.98 -15.48 11.69
CA PRO A 69 5.59 -15.17 10.33
C PRO A 69 4.08 -15.39 10.28
N ALA A 70 3.32 -14.30 10.20
CA ALA A 70 1.90 -14.42 9.88
C ALA A 70 1.86 -14.95 8.45
N THR A 71 1.22 -16.10 8.22
CA THR A 71 0.95 -16.54 6.86
C THR A 71 0.15 -15.44 6.19
N ILE A 72 0.69 -14.89 5.12
CA ILE A 72 0.09 -13.75 4.44
C ILE A 72 -1.07 -14.27 3.60
N THR A 73 -2.25 -13.71 3.85
CA THR A 73 -3.46 -14.03 3.12
C THR A 73 -3.79 -12.89 2.15
N GLU A 74 -4.63 -13.18 1.17
CA GLU A 74 -5.20 -12.19 0.27
C GLU A 74 -5.85 -11.03 1.04
N ASP A 75 -6.59 -11.33 2.12
CA ASP A 75 -7.27 -10.33 2.96
C ASP A 75 -6.32 -9.27 3.55
N HIS A 76 -5.08 -9.66 3.90
CA HIS A 76 -4.08 -8.70 4.38
C HIS A 76 -3.70 -7.70 3.28
N ILE A 77 -3.59 -8.16 2.04
CA ILE A 77 -3.24 -7.31 0.89
C ILE A 77 -4.42 -6.41 0.52
N LEU A 78 -5.64 -6.97 0.52
CA LEU A 78 -6.87 -6.21 0.31
C LEU A 78 -7.06 -5.11 1.35
N SER A 79 -6.72 -5.37 2.62
CA SER A 79 -6.78 -4.36 3.69
C SER A 79 -5.87 -3.16 3.41
N ILE A 80 -4.70 -3.40 2.80
CA ILE A 80 -3.77 -2.34 2.40
C ILE A 80 -4.35 -1.53 1.23
N LEU A 81 -4.90 -2.21 0.22
CA LEU A 81 -5.57 -1.55 -0.92
C LEU A 81 -6.75 -0.68 -0.46
N ILE A 82 -7.59 -1.20 0.45
CA ILE A 82 -8.69 -0.45 1.08
C ILE A 82 -8.16 0.80 1.79
N ALA A 83 -7.15 0.64 2.65
CA ALA A 83 -6.57 1.77 3.37
C ALA A 83 -6.00 2.83 2.42
N ARG A 84 -5.40 2.42 1.31
CA ARG A 84 -4.85 3.33 0.30
C ARG A 84 -5.93 4.12 -0.42
N ARG A 85 -7.00 3.47 -0.86
CA ARG A 85 -8.16 4.11 -1.52
C ARG A 85 -8.95 4.99 -0.57
N GLY A 86 -9.08 4.59 0.69
CA GLY A 86 -9.74 5.39 1.73
C GLY A 86 -9.10 6.77 1.91
N ARG A 87 -7.78 6.91 1.66
CA ARG A 87 -7.11 8.22 1.70
C ARG A 87 -7.63 9.15 0.61
N GLU A 88 -7.81 8.65 -0.61
CA GLU A 88 -8.28 9.46 -1.74
C GLU A 88 -9.74 9.87 -1.56
N ALA A 89 -10.58 8.97 -1.03
CA ALA A 89 -11.97 9.27 -0.72
C ALA A 89 -12.12 10.38 0.33
N VAL A 90 -11.25 10.43 1.34
CA VAL A 90 -11.34 11.39 2.45
C VAL A 90 -10.59 12.69 2.17
N LEU A 91 -9.44 12.62 1.49
CA LEU A 91 -8.54 13.76 1.34
C LEU A 91 -8.54 14.36 -0.07
N GLY A 92 -9.32 13.78 -1.00
CA GLY A 92 -9.38 14.17 -2.40
C GLY A 92 -8.55 13.26 -3.31
N SER A 93 -9.06 13.07 -4.53
CA SER A 93 -8.40 12.29 -5.58
C SER A 93 -7.10 12.97 -6.05
N TYR A 94 -6.17 12.17 -6.61
CA TYR A 94 -4.89 12.59 -7.19
C TYR A 94 -3.75 12.97 -6.22
N LEU A 95 -4.00 13.03 -4.91
CA LEU A 95 -2.94 13.33 -3.94
C LEU A 95 -2.01 12.15 -3.64
N PHE A 96 -2.48 10.91 -3.82
CA PHE A 96 -1.83 9.71 -3.27
C PHE A 96 -1.62 8.57 -4.27
N SER A 97 -1.46 8.88 -5.56
CA SER A 97 -1.32 7.87 -6.60
C SER A 97 0.10 7.28 -6.66
N GLU A 98 0.24 5.98 -6.42
CA GLU A 98 1.47 5.22 -6.66
C GLU A 98 1.18 3.99 -7.53
N PRO A 99 0.77 4.20 -8.80
CA PRO A 99 0.22 3.16 -9.66
C PRO A 99 1.12 1.93 -9.85
N ALA A 100 2.44 2.09 -9.88
CA ALA A 100 3.36 0.95 -9.92
C ALA A 100 3.22 0.04 -8.69
N TRP A 101 3.05 0.66 -7.52
CA TRP A 101 2.87 -0.05 -6.26
C TRP A 101 1.49 -0.71 -6.19
N ASP A 102 0.45 -0.01 -6.65
CA ASP A 102 -0.91 -0.55 -6.70
C ASP A 102 -1.02 -1.76 -7.65
N VAL A 103 -0.34 -1.73 -8.80
CA VAL A 103 -0.23 -2.91 -9.70
C VAL A 103 0.42 -4.10 -8.99
N LEU A 104 1.52 -3.89 -8.28
CA LEU A 104 2.20 -4.98 -7.55
C LEU A 104 1.31 -5.58 -6.45
N LEU A 105 0.58 -4.73 -5.72
CA LEU A 105 -0.37 -5.17 -4.69
C LEU A 105 -1.52 -5.99 -5.27
N GLU A 106 -2.15 -5.52 -6.34
CA GLU A 106 -3.26 -6.24 -7.00
C GLU A 106 -2.82 -7.58 -7.58
N LEU A 107 -1.65 -7.62 -8.24
CA LEU A 107 -1.09 -8.87 -8.75
C LEU A 107 -0.73 -9.85 -7.65
N TYR A 108 -0.20 -9.37 -6.51
CA TYR A 108 0.10 -10.22 -5.36
C TYR A 108 -1.16 -10.76 -4.69
N ALA A 109 -2.21 -9.94 -4.56
CA ALA A 109 -3.53 -10.40 -4.10
C ALA A 109 -4.13 -11.45 -5.05
N ALA A 110 -4.02 -11.23 -6.37
CA ALA A 110 -4.47 -12.18 -7.37
C ALA A 110 -3.71 -13.52 -7.26
N GLU A 111 -2.39 -13.50 -7.09
CA GLU A 111 -1.58 -14.71 -6.91
C GLU A 111 -1.99 -15.51 -5.65
N LEU A 112 -2.17 -14.83 -4.51
CA LEU A 112 -2.65 -15.45 -3.27
C LEU A 112 -4.06 -16.02 -3.40
N GLY A 113 -4.92 -15.37 -4.18
CA GLY A 113 -6.27 -15.83 -4.50
C GLY A 113 -6.34 -16.81 -5.69
N THR A 114 -5.21 -17.21 -6.29
CA THR A 114 -5.14 -18.05 -7.50
C THR A 114 -5.94 -17.49 -8.70
N ARG A 115 -6.00 -16.17 -8.82
CA ARG A 115 -6.67 -15.42 -9.89
C ARG A 115 -5.66 -14.92 -10.91
N THR A 116 -6.11 -14.73 -12.14
CA THR A 116 -5.34 -14.07 -13.21
C THR A 116 -5.93 -12.69 -13.49
N MET A 117 -5.10 -11.75 -13.92
CA MET A 117 -5.50 -10.37 -14.20
C MET A 117 -5.07 -9.98 -15.61
N SER A 118 -5.91 -9.28 -16.35
CA SER A 118 -5.49 -8.55 -17.55
C SER A 118 -5.07 -7.12 -17.20
N VAL A 119 -4.44 -6.41 -18.16
CA VAL A 119 -4.14 -4.97 -18.01
C VAL A 119 -5.43 -4.16 -17.76
N ALA A 120 -6.52 -4.50 -18.44
CA ALA A 120 -7.83 -3.85 -18.25
C ALA A 120 -8.42 -4.12 -16.85
N ASP A 121 -8.20 -5.30 -16.29
CA ASP A 121 -8.62 -5.62 -14.93
C ASP A 121 -7.83 -4.84 -13.89
N LEU A 122 -6.51 -4.75 -14.07
CA LEU A 122 -5.64 -3.94 -13.23
C LEU A 122 -6.05 -2.47 -13.26
N ALA A 123 -6.27 -1.91 -14.46
CA ALA A 123 -6.66 -0.52 -14.64
C ALA A 123 -7.94 -0.17 -13.88
N ARG A 124 -8.94 -1.06 -13.96
CA ARG A 124 -10.20 -0.94 -13.22
C ARG A 124 -10.01 -1.09 -11.72
N ALA A 125 -9.14 -2.01 -11.30
CA ALA A 125 -8.88 -2.23 -9.88
C ALA A 125 -8.20 -1.02 -9.24
N ILE A 126 -7.18 -0.46 -9.88
CA ILE A 126 -6.38 0.65 -9.33
C ILE A 126 -6.91 2.05 -9.69
N ASP A 127 -8.07 2.13 -10.35
CA ASP A 127 -8.71 3.37 -10.82
C ASP A 127 -7.78 4.28 -11.64
N THR A 128 -7.13 3.72 -12.66
CA THR A 128 -6.31 4.51 -13.59
C THR A 128 -6.65 4.20 -15.05
N PRO A 129 -6.34 5.11 -16.00
CA PRO A 129 -6.52 4.82 -17.42
C PRO A 129 -5.72 3.57 -17.85
N GLU A 130 -6.29 2.76 -18.73
CA GLU A 130 -5.65 1.53 -19.21
C GLU A 130 -4.26 1.77 -19.81
N SER A 131 -4.07 2.88 -20.55
CA SER A 131 -2.77 3.29 -21.08
C SER A 131 -1.74 3.64 -19.99
N THR A 132 -2.20 4.16 -18.85
CA THR A 132 -1.35 4.45 -17.69
C THR A 132 -0.94 3.14 -17.02
N THR A 133 -1.88 2.22 -16.83
CA THR A 133 -1.62 0.89 -16.27
C THR A 133 -0.64 0.12 -17.16
N ALA A 134 -0.89 0.07 -18.48
CA ALA A 134 -0.03 -0.59 -19.45
C ALA A 134 1.42 -0.08 -19.35
N ARG A 135 1.62 1.24 -19.30
CA ARG A 135 2.95 1.84 -19.12
C ARG A 135 3.66 1.34 -17.86
N TRP A 136 2.94 1.22 -16.74
CA TRP A 136 3.53 0.71 -15.50
C TRP A 136 3.78 -0.79 -15.53
N VAL A 137 2.91 -1.58 -16.17
CA VAL A 137 3.15 -3.00 -16.41
C VAL A 137 4.41 -3.19 -17.24
N ASP A 138 4.62 -2.40 -18.29
CA ASP A 138 5.83 -2.45 -19.12
C ASP A 138 7.09 -2.04 -18.34
N GLU A 139 7.02 -0.98 -17.54
CA GLU A 139 8.12 -0.55 -16.66
C GLU A 139 8.49 -1.63 -15.62
N LEU A 140 7.49 -2.26 -15.00
CA LEU A 140 7.69 -3.34 -14.02
C LEU A 140 8.21 -4.62 -14.69
N ALA A 141 7.77 -4.92 -15.92
CA ALA A 141 8.30 -6.01 -16.72
C ALA A 141 9.75 -5.78 -17.11
N GLY A 142 10.12 -4.56 -17.52
CA GLY A 142 11.51 -4.16 -17.78
C GLY A 142 12.43 -4.31 -16.56
N ARG A 143 11.86 -4.26 -15.35
CA ARG A 143 12.54 -4.50 -14.06
C ARG A 143 12.52 -5.96 -13.60
N GLY A 144 11.92 -6.86 -14.39
CA GLY A 144 11.79 -8.27 -14.05
C GLY A 144 10.85 -8.56 -12.88
N LEU A 145 9.94 -7.64 -12.53
CA LEU A 145 9.00 -7.83 -11.40
C LEU A 145 7.66 -8.42 -11.85
N VAL A 146 7.29 -8.22 -13.11
CA VAL A 146 6.02 -8.64 -13.70
C VAL A 146 6.31 -9.34 -15.02
N VAL A 147 5.43 -10.27 -15.39
CA VAL A 147 5.45 -10.97 -16.67
C VAL A 147 4.09 -10.85 -17.34
N GLN A 148 4.09 -10.66 -18.66
CA GLN A 148 2.88 -10.68 -19.48
C GLN A 148 2.85 -11.97 -20.28
N HIS A 149 1.73 -12.69 -20.21
CA HIS A 149 1.50 -13.96 -20.90
C HIS A 149 0.34 -13.80 -21.89
N ARG A 150 0.53 -14.30 -23.10
CA ARG A 150 -0.54 -14.34 -24.11
C ARG A 150 -0.67 -15.75 -24.64
N GLU A 151 -1.80 -16.37 -24.35
CA GLU A 151 -2.12 -17.68 -24.90
C GLU A 151 -2.61 -17.53 -26.36
N PRO A 152 -2.07 -18.33 -27.30
CA PRO A 152 -2.57 -18.36 -28.67
C PRO A 152 -4.06 -18.70 -28.71
N GLY A 153 -4.87 -17.83 -29.32
CA GLY A 153 -6.31 -18.05 -29.48
C GLY A 153 -7.20 -17.53 -28.34
N GLN A 154 -6.65 -16.87 -27.32
CA GLN A 154 -7.46 -16.22 -26.28
C GLN A 154 -8.05 -14.89 -26.80
N SER A 155 -9.35 -14.69 -26.62
CA SER A 155 -10.10 -13.52 -27.09
C SER A 155 -9.87 -12.24 -26.26
N GLY A 156 -8.97 -12.28 -25.27
CA GLY A 156 -8.70 -11.20 -24.33
C GLY A 156 -7.36 -10.50 -24.56
N GLY A 157 -7.12 -9.45 -23.77
CA GLY A 157 -5.80 -8.85 -23.64
C GLY A 157 -4.80 -9.80 -22.96
N PRO A 158 -3.50 -9.49 -23.01
CA PRO A 158 -2.49 -10.30 -22.32
C PRO A 158 -2.80 -10.37 -20.82
N LEU A 159 -2.61 -11.56 -20.25
CA LEU A 159 -2.65 -11.78 -18.82
C LEU A 159 -1.34 -11.30 -18.20
N VAL A 160 -1.44 -10.80 -16.98
CA VAL A 160 -0.34 -10.22 -16.22
C VAL A 160 -0.24 -10.95 -14.89
N SER A 161 0.97 -11.33 -14.51
CA SER A 161 1.27 -11.94 -13.22
C SER A 161 2.61 -11.42 -12.69
N LEU A 162 2.87 -11.61 -11.41
CA LEU A 162 4.21 -11.39 -10.89
C LEU A 162 5.18 -12.37 -11.54
N SER A 163 6.41 -11.91 -11.75
CA SER A 163 7.51 -12.84 -11.99
C SER A 163 7.85 -13.57 -10.69
N TYR A 164 8.64 -14.64 -10.78
CA TYR A 164 9.21 -15.29 -9.60
C TYR A 164 9.96 -14.30 -8.69
N GLU A 165 10.74 -13.39 -9.27
CA GLU A 165 11.47 -12.37 -8.53
C GLU A 165 10.52 -11.33 -7.90
N GLY A 166 9.48 -10.93 -8.63
CA GLY A 166 8.45 -10.02 -8.14
C GLY A 166 7.71 -10.59 -6.93
N ALA A 167 7.24 -11.83 -7.03
CA ALA A 167 6.58 -12.54 -5.94
C ALA A 167 7.50 -12.69 -4.72
N SER A 168 8.77 -13.05 -4.92
CA SER A 168 9.75 -13.14 -3.83
C SER A 168 10.01 -11.79 -3.14
N LYS A 169 10.12 -10.70 -3.91
CA LYS A 169 10.30 -9.34 -3.38
C LYS A 169 9.06 -8.86 -2.63
N MET A 170 7.87 -9.14 -3.15
CA MET A 170 6.61 -8.83 -2.48
C MET A 170 6.51 -9.60 -1.16
N GLY A 171 6.73 -10.92 -1.17
CA GLY A 171 6.77 -11.73 0.05
C GLY A 171 7.75 -11.17 1.07
N SER A 172 8.98 -10.85 0.65
CA SER A 172 9.98 -10.22 1.53
C SER A 172 9.51 -8.87 2.08
N LEU A 173 8.90 -8.02 1.25
CA LEU A 173 8.41 -6.70 1.68
C LEU A 173 7.29 -6.83 2.70
N ILE A 174 6.32 -7.71 2.47
CA ILE A 174 5.23 -7.89 3.45
C ILE A 174 5.74 -8.61 4.71
N ASP A 175 6.73 -9.49 4.63
CA ASP A 175 7.39 -10.05 5.82
C ASP A 175 8.01 -8.94 6.70
N HIS A 176 8.59 -7.91 6.08
CA HIS A 176 9.05 -6.73 6.81
C HIS A 176 7.89 -5.95 7.46
N TRP A 177 6.67 -6.03 6.91
CA TRP A 177 5.46 -5.39 7.43
C TRP A 177 4.69 -6.21 8.46
N GLY A 178 4.79 -7.55 8.42
CA GLY A 178 4.15 -8.49 9.35
C GLY A 178 4.58 -8.31 10.81
N ALA A 179 5.63 -7.52 11.01
CA ALA A 179 6.04 -6.97 12.29
C ALA A 179 5.19 -5.75 12.74
N ALA A 180 4.82 -4.85 11.84
CA ALA A 180 4.24 -3.57 12.23
C ALA A 180 2.71 -3.51 12.14
N PHE A 181 2.09 -4.28 11.23
CA PHE A 181 0.70 -4.06 10.82
C PHE A 181 -0.27 -5.19 11.19
N LEU A 182 0.17 -6.45 11.25
CA LEU A 182 -0.72 -7.63 11.36
C LEU A 182 -0.97 -8.10 12.81
N SER A 183 -0.98 -7.19 13.78
CA SER A 183 -1.20 -7.52 15.20
C SER A 183 -2.27 -6.65 15.86
N ILE A 184 -3.22 -6.17 15.06
CA ILE A 184 -4.43 -5.49 15.54
C ILE A 184 -5.60 -6.45 15.39
#